data_AF-A0A6L7SXE4-F1
#
_entry.id   AF-A0A6L7SXE4-F1
#
_cell.length_a   1.000
_cell.length_b   1.000
_cell.length_c   1.000
_cell.angle_alpha   90.00
_cell.angle_beta   90.00
_cell.angle_gamma   90.00
#
_symmetry.space_group_name_H-M   'P 1'
#
loop_
_entity.id
_entity.type
_entity.pdbx_description
1 polymer ?
#
loop_
_entity_poly.entity_id
_entity_poly.type
_entity_poly.pdbx_seq_one_letter_code
_entity_poly.pdbx_strand_id
1 'polypeptide(L)'
;MQGMIERIILDNLVDDIELTPAVVLLGARQVGKTTLAKELSARIPSIYLDLESPKDVLALTDPEKFFHENADRLIILDEIH
;
A
#
# COMPACT_ATOMS: atom_id res chain seq x y z
N MET A 1 23.66 -0.54 15.40
CA MET A 1 22.28 -0.67 14.85
C MET A 1 22.34 -1.71 13.76
N GLN A 2 21.69 -2.87 13.93
CA GLN A 2 21.45 -3.76 12.80
C GLN A 2 20.47 -3.04 11.87
N GLY A 3 20.84 -2.88 10.59
CA GLY A 3 19.99 -2.23 9.59
C GLY A 3 18.77 -3.11 9.27
N MET A 4 17.71 -2.49 8.74
CA MET A 4 16.62 -3.25 8.13
C MET A 4 17.15 -4.03 6.92
N ILE A 5 16.66 -5.26 6.74
CA ILE A 5 17.00 -6.10 5.59
C ILE A 5 16.28 -5.53 4.36
N GLU A 6 16.99 -5.49 3.23
CA GLU A 6 16.42 -5.10 1.95
C GLU A 6 15.26 -6.01 1.55
N ARG A 7 14.16 -5.41 1.09
CA ARG A 7 12.96 -6.14 0.68
C ARG A 7 13.12 -6.66 -0.75
N ILE A 8 13.57 -7.90 -0.86
CA ILE A 8 13.85 -8.56 -2.16
C ILE A 8 12.67 -8.63 -3.14
N ILE A 9 11.43 -8.45 -2.68
CA ILE A 9 10.23 -8.47 -3.53
C ILE A 9 9.75 -7.07 -3.95
N LEU A 10 10.44 -6.01 -3.51
CA LEU A 10 10.02 -4.63 -3.80
C LEU A 10 10.05 -4.32 -5.30
N ASP A 11 11.10 -4.75 -6.00
CA ASP A 11 11.20 -4.51 -7.44
C ASP A 11 10.10 -5.24 -8.22
N ASN A 12 9.87 -6.52 -7.91
CA ASN A 12 8.77 -7.29 -8.51
C ASN A 12 7.40 -6.65 -8.22
N LEU A 13 7.19 -6.12 -7.01
CA LEU A 13 5.95 -5.44 -6.65
C LEU A 13 5.74 -4.16 -7.46
N VAL A 14 6.80 -3.41 -7.72
CA VAL A 14 6.73 -2.22 -8.60
C VAL A 14 6.33 -2.64 -10.01
N ASP A 15 6.96 -3.67 -10.56
CA ASP A 15 6.64 -4.20 -11.89
C ASP A 15 5.17 -4.67 -11.97
N ASP A 16 4.69 -5.40 -10.96
CA ASP A 16 3.30 -5.89 -10.92
C ASP A 16 2.28 -4.73 -10.86
N ILE A 17 2.59 -3.64 -10.17
CA ILE A 17 1.73 -2.44 -10.08
C ILE A 17 1.68 -1.69 -11.41
N GLU A 18 2.77 -1.67 -12.18
CA GLU A 18 2.75 -1.04 -13.51
C GLU A 18 1.94 -1.85 -14.53
N LEU A 19 1.85 -3.17 -14.34
CA LEU A 19 1.20 -4.09 -15.28
C LEU A 19 -0.26 -4.39 -14.94
N THR A 20 -0.70 -4.09 -13.70
CA THR A 20 -2.02 -4.46 -13.21
C THR A 20 -2.71 -3.31 -12.49
N PRO A 21 -4.06 -3.24 -12.50
CA PRO A 21 -4.76 -2.17 -11.81
C PRO A 21 -4.68 -2.27 -10.28
N ALA A 22 -4.36 -3.45 -9.73
CA ALA A 22 -4.25 -3.68 -8.29
C ALA A 22 -3.42 -4.94 -7.99
N VAL A 23 -2.64 -4.88 -6.91
CA VAL A 23 -1.84 -5.99 -6.38
C VAL A 23 -2.21 -6.26 -4.92
N VAL A 24 -2.26 -7.54 -4.54
CA VAL A 24 -2.56 -7.95 -3.17
C VAL A 24 -1.29 -8.54 -2.53
N LEU A 25 -0.87 -7.97 -1.40
CA LEU A 25 0.25 -8.48 -0.60
C LEU A 25 -0.24 -9.50 0.44
N LEU A 26 -0.03 -10.79 0.15
CA LEU A 26 -0.36 -11.88 1.06
C LEU A 26 0.82 -12.25 1.97
N GLY A 27 0.51 -12.88 3.11
CA GLY A 27 1.51 -13.45 4.03
C GLY A 27 1.05 -13.44 5.48
N ALA A 28 1.73 -14.24 6.32
CA ALA A 28 1.42 -14.33 7.75
C ALA A 28 1.53 -12.97 8.48
N ARG A 29 0.96 -12.87 9.68
CA ARG A 29 1.10 -11.67 10.52
C ARG A 29 2.58 -11.47 10.87
N GLN A 30 3.02 -10.21 10.95
CA GLN A 30 4.39 -9.82 11.35
C GLN A 30 5.55 -10.26 10.41
N VAL A 31 5.26 -10.59 9.15
CA VAL A 31 6.32 -10.86 8.13
C VAL A 31 6.89 -9.59 7.48
N GLY A 32 6.37 -8.41 7.83
CA GLY A 32 6.85 -7.11 7.34
C GLY A 32 6.16 -6.58 6.07
N LYS A 33 4.91 -6.98 5.81
CA LYS A 33 4.09 -6.46 4.70
C LYS A 33 3.94 -4.94 4.75
N THR A 34 3.55 -4.41 5.90
CA THR A 34 3.48 -2.96 6.17
C THR A 34 4.81 -2.25 5.93
N THR A 35 5.94 -2.90 6.25
CA THR A 35 7.27 -2.31 5.97
C THR A 35 7.53 -2.23 4.47
N LEU A 36 7.22 -3.28 3.72
CA LEU A 36 7.33 -3.29 2.26
C LEU A 36 6.44 -2.21 1.63
N ALA A 37 5.19 -2.07 2.08
CA ALA A 37 4.28 -1.04 1.58
C ALA A 37 4.78 0.39 1.87
N LYS A 38 5.42 0.61 3.03
CA LYS A 38 6.06 1.89 3.37
C LYS A 38 7.34 2.16 2.58
N GLU A 39 8.09 1.12 2.21
CA GLU A 39 9.24 1.28 1.32
C GLU A 39 8.79 1.60 -0.12
N LEU A 40 7.69 0.99 -0.57
CA LEU A 40 7.06 1.29 -1.85
C LEU A 40 6.57 2.74 -1.92
N SER A 41 5.97 3.26 -0.84
CA SER A 41 5.49 4.65 -0.81
C SER A 41 6.60 5.70 -0.88
N ALA A 42 7.85 5.31 -0.57
CA ALA A 42 9.01 6.17 -0.78
C ALA A 42 9.49 6.19 -2.25
N ARG A 43 9.11 5.20 -3.05
CA ARG A 43 9.45 5.10 -4.48
C ARG A 43 8.38 5.67 -5.40
N ILE A 44 7.10 5.48 -5.05
CA ILE A 44 5.96 5.87 -5.87
C ILE A 44 5.06 6.83 -5.07
N PRO A 45 4.65 7.98 -5.65
CA PRO A 45 3.65 8.86 -5.05
C PRO A 45 2.39 8.07 -4.70
N SER A 46 2.07 8.02 -3.41
CA SER A 46 1.04 7.14 -2.90
C SER A 46 0.28 7.72 -1.72
N ILE A 47 -0.92 7.20 -1.52
CA ILE A 47 -1.78 7.48 -0.37
C ILE A 47 -1.90 6.19 0.43
N TYR A 48 -1.60 6.27 1.72
CA TYR A 48 -1.67 5.14 2.63
C TYR A 48 -2.93 5.27 3.50
N LEU A 49 -3.75 4.23 3.50
CA LEU A 49 -4.94 4.12 4.36
C LEU A 49 -4.83 2.84 5.18
N ASP A 50 -4.85 2.97 6.49
CA ASP A 50 -4.99 1.85 7.41
C ASP A 50 -6.49 1.62 7.67
N LEU A 51 -7.03 0.47 7.26
CA LEU A 51 -8.47 0.21 7.40
C LEU A 51 -8.91 -0.09 8.84
N GLU A 52 -7.97 -0.26 9.78
CA GLU A 52 -8.29 -0.30 11.21
C GLU A 52 -8.41 1.11 11.81
N SER A 53 -7.90 2.15 11.12
CA SER A 53 -7.97 3.55 11.54
C SER A 53 -9.34 4.16 11.16
N PRO A 54 -10.18 4.57 12.14
CA PRO A 54 -11.48 5.18 11.83
C PRO A 54 -11.37 6.46 11.00
N LYS A 55 -10.25 7.18 11.16
CA LYS A 55 -9.96 8.40 10.42
C LYS A 55 -9.72 8.10 8.93
N ASP A 56 -8.99 7.04 8.62
CA ASP A 56 -8.64 6.69 7.25
C ASP A 56 -9.83 6.05 6.54
N VAL A 57 -10.60 5.22 7.27
CA VAL A 57 -11.89 4.71 6.79
C VAL A 57 -12.87 5.83 6.46
N LEU A 58 -12.86 6.95 7.20
CA LEU A 58 -13.71 8.11 6.90
C LEU A 58 -13.41 8.70 5.52
N ALA A 59 -12.17 8.64 5.05
CA ALA A 59 -11.81 9.09 3.70
C ALA A 59 -12.47 8.23 2.61
N LEU A 60 -12.83 6.98 2.93
CA LEU A 60 -13.53 6.03 2.06
C LEU A 60 -15.06 6.03 2.26
N THR A 61 -15.63 7.10 2.83
CA THR A 61 -17.10 7.25 2.93
C THR A 61 -17.78 7.36 1.57
N ASP A 62 -17.08 7.93 0.58
CA ASP A 62 -17.45 7.93 -0.83
C ASP A 62 -16.26 7.38 -1.65
N PRO A 63 -16.14 6.04 -1.77
CA PRO A 63 -14.99 5.41 -2.40
C PRO A 63 -14.82 5.81 -3.87
N GLU A 64 -15.90 5.88 -4.64
CA GLU A 64 -15.83 6.22 -6.07
C GLU A 64 -15.20 7.60 -6.28
N LYS A 65 -15.68 8.59 -5.53
CA LYS A 65 -15.10 9.92 -5.54
C LYS A 65 -13.65 9.92 -5.08
N PHE A 66 -13.36 9.23 -3.97
CA PHE A 66 -12.00 9.17 -3.41
C PHE A 66 -10.99 8.59 -4.42
N PHE A 67 -11.31 7.46 -5.04
CA PHE A 67 -10.43 6.86 -6.05
C PHE A 67 -10.31 7.73 -7.31
N HIS A 68 -11.40 8.39 -7.73
CA HIS A 68 -11.36 9.29 -8.88
C HIS A 68 -10.49 10.53 -8.63
N GLU A 69 -10.61 11.16 -7.47
CA GLU A 69 -9.84 12.36 -7.09
C GLU A 69 -8.34 12.07 -6.91
N ASN A 70 -7.96 10.81 -6.71
CA ASN A 70 -6.58 10.39 -6.46
C ASN A 70 -6.06 9.41 -7.53
N ALA A 71 -6.65 9.44 -8.73
CA ALA A 71 -6.32 8.52 -9.82
C ALA A 71 -4.87 8.66 -10.34
N ASP A 72 -4.16 9.74 -9.99
CA ASP A 72 -2.76 9.99 -10.32
C ASP A 72 -1.77 9.33 -9.35
N ARG A 73 -2.27 8.64 -8.31
CA ARG A 73 -1.46 8.10 -7.22
C ARG A 73 -1.79 6.63 -6.94
N LEU A 74 -0.78 5.91 -6.47
CA LEU A 74 -0.99 4.57 -5.93
C LEU A 74 -1.76 4.68 -4.60
N ILE A 75 -2.84 3.93 -4.44
CA ILE A 75 -3.55 3.84 -3.16
C ILE A 75 -3.18 2.52 -2.49
N ILE A 76 -2.60 2.61 -1.30
CA ILE A 76 -2.24 1.48 -0.45
C ILE A 76 -3.29 1.35 0.64
N LEU A 77 -3.99 0.22 0.65
CA LEU A 77 -4.93 -0.16 1.69
C LEU A 77 -4.27 -1.23 2.57
N ASP A 78 -4.04 -0.94 3.85
CA ASP A 78 -3.44 -1.88 4.82
C ASP A 78 -4.49 -2.44 5.78
N GLU A 79 -4.19 -3.61 6.37
CA GLU A 79 -5.03 -4.33 7.34
C GLU A 79 -6.49 -4.55 6.85
N ILE A 80 -6.64 -5.04 5.62
CA ILE A 80 -7.92 -5.49 5.06
C ILE A 80 -8.34 -6.81 5.76
N HIS A 81 -9.53 -6.83 6.39
CA HIS A 81 -10.12 -7.99 7.06
C HIS A 81 -11.16 -8.71 6.20
#